data_AF-X1TZP1-F1
#
_entry.id   AF-X1TZP1-F1
#
_cell.length_a   1.000
_cell.length_b   1.000
_cell.length_c   1.000
_cell.angle_alpha   90.00
_cell.angle_beta   90.00
_cell.angle_gamma   90.00
#
_symmetry.space_group_name_H-M   'P 1'
#
loop_
_entity.id
_entity.type
_entity.pdbx_description
1 polymer ?
#
loop_
_entity_poly.entity_id
_entity_poly.type
_entity_poly.pdbx_seq_one_letter_code
_entity_poly.pdbx_strand_id
1 'polypeptide(L)' 'DEEACRGCLVCKKLCPQEAITGERKEPHRINQDKCIKCGICLENCKFDAIKVE' A
#
# COMPACT_ATOMS: atom_id res chain seq x y z
N ASP A 1 -0.50 -7.92 -5.13
CA ASP A 1 -1.67 -8.37 -5.89
C ASP A 1 -2.72 -7.29 -5.95
N GLU A 2 -2.93 -6.76 -7.15
CA GLU A 2 -4.00 -5.79 -7.40
C GLU A 2 -5.38 -6.42 -7.13
N GLU A 3 -5.54 -7.71 -7.41
CA GLU A 3 -6.77 -8.47 -7.18
C GLU A 3 -7.08 -8.70 -5.69
N ALA A 4 -6.05 -8.83 -4.85
CA ALA A 4 -6.20 -8.95 -3.41
C ALA A 4 -6.48 -7.58 -2.75
N CYS A 5 -6.11 -6.48 -3.41
CA CYS A 5 -6.26 -5.14 -2.86
C CYS A 5 -7.72 -4.68 -2.95
N ARG A 6 -8.43 -4.69 -1.81
CA ARG A 6 -9.82 -4.18 -1.71
C ARG A 6 -9.93 -2.65 -1.64
N GLY A 7 -8.82 -1.92 -1.77
CA GLY A 7 -8.81 -0.46 -1.69
C GLY A 7 -9.23 0.09 -0.31
N CYS A 8 -8.72 -0.50 0.77
CA CYS A 8 -9.08 -0.15 2.15
C CYS A 8 -8.44 1.15 2.68
N LEU A 9 -7.50 1.75 1.94
CA LEU A 9 -6.77 3.00 2.28
C LEU A 9 -5.91 2.95 3.56
N VAL A 10 -5.87 1.82 4.26
CA VAL A 10 -5.07 1.64 5.50
C VAL A 10 -3.58 1.85 5.22
N CYS A 11 -3.05 1.21 4.18
CA CYS A 11 -1.66 1.34 3.79
C CYS A 11 -1.28 2.79 3.48
N LYS A 12 -2.13 3.51 2.73
CA LYS A 12 -1.94 4.94 2.40
C LYS A 12 -1.91 5.81 3.65
N LYS A 13 -2.83 5.58 4.58
CA LYS A 13 -2.94 6.36 5.82
C LYS A 13 -1.77 6.13 6.78
N LEU A 14 -1.18 4.94 6.75
CA LEU A 14 -0.05 4.57 7.61
C LEU A 14 1.31 4.92 6.99
N CYS A 15 1.37 5.23 5.69
CA CYS A 15 2.63 5.51 5.03
C CYS A 15 3.18 6.88 5.47
N PRO A 16 4.33 6.94 6.17
CA PRO A 16 4.88 8.20 6.67
C PRO A 16 5.43 9.10 5.55
N GLN A 17 5.74 8.53 4.39
CA GLN A 17 6.22 9.24 3.21
C GLN A 17 5.09 9.56 2.22
N GLU A 18 3.86 9.16 2.53
CA GLU A 18 2.72 9.26 1.60
C GLU A 18 3.07 8.69 0.21
N ALA A 19 3.90 7.64 0.20
CA ALA A 19 4.42 7.01 -1.02
C ALA A 19 3.36 6.17 -1.73
N ILE A 20 2.17 6.01 -1.16
CA ILE A 20 1.14 5.10 -1.66
C ILE A 20 0.04 5.91 -2.32
N THR A 21 -0.18 5.67 -3.61
CA THR A 21 -1.27 6.24 -4.40
C THR A 21 -2.38 5.21 -4.58
N GLY A 22 -3.61 5.67 -4.70
CA GLY A 22 -4.79 4.81 -4.75
C GLY A 22 -6.01 5.45 -4.08
N GLU A 23 -7.18 5.00 -4.52
CA GLU A 23 -8.49 5.44 -4.05
C GLU A 23 -9.30 4.28 -3.46
N ARG A 24 -10.47 4.61 -2.94
CA ARG A 24 -11.36 3.65 -2.29
C ARG A 24 -11.89 2.69 -3.34
N LYS A 25 -11.81 1.37 -3.06
CA LYS A 25 -12.11 0.28 -4.01
C LYS A 25 -11.15 0.16 -5.21
N GLU A 26 -10.04 0.89 -5.22
CA GLU A 26 -9.00 0.74 -6.25
C GLU A 26 -7.71 0.14 -5.67
N PRO A 27 -6.96 -0.62 -6.48
CA PRO A 27 -5.67 -1.16 -6.07
C PRO A 27 -4.68 -0.03 -5.81
N HIS A 28 -3.97 -0.13 -4.67
CA HIS A 28 -3.00 0.87 -4.27
C HIS A 28 -1.63 0.58 -4.89
N ARG A 29 -0.96 1.62 -5.39
CA ARG A 29 0.38 1.57 -5.97
C ARG A 29 1.37 2.22 -5.02
N ILE A 30 2.52 1.58 -4.82
CA ILE A 30 3.61 2.15 -4.01
C ILE A 30 4.61 2.82 -4.95
N ASN A 31 4.88 4.09 -4.71
CA ASN A 31 5.91 4.84 -5.38
C ASN A 31 7.27 4.51 -4.75
N GLN A 32 8.10 3.76 -5.47
CA GLN A 32 9.41 3.31 -4.99
C GLN A 32 10.41 4.46 -4.77
N ASP A 33 10.29 5.58 -5.50
CA ASP A 33 11.13 6.77 -5.29
C ASP A 33 10.92 7.39 -3.90
N LYS A 34 9.68 7.35 -3.39
CA LYS A 34 9.33 7.86 -2.06
C LYS A 34 9.38 6.77 -0.99
N CYS A 35 9.40 5.50 -1.40
CA CYS A 35 9.31 4.38 -0.47
C CYS A 35 10.64 4.15 0.22
N ILE A 36 10.69 4.44 1.52
CA ILE A 36 11.84 4.11 2.38
C ILE A 36 11.86 2.64 2.83
N LYS A 37 11.02 1.78 2.25
CA LYS A 37 10.89 0.35 2.59
C LYS A 37 10.68 0.07 4.09
N CYS A 38 9.88 0.92 4.75
CA CYS A 38 9.60 0.79 6.19
C CYS A 38 8.79 -0.45 6.59
N GLY A 39 8.17 -1.18 5.64
CA GLY A 39 7.42 -2.41 5.94
C GLY A 39 6.03 -2.22 6.58
N ILE A 40 5.72 -1.05 7.16
CA ILE A 40 4.46 -0.77 7.88
C ILE A 40 3.22 -1.11 7.05
N CYS A 41 3.23 -0.75 5.77
CA CYS A 41 2.09 -1.00 4.89
C CYS A 41 1.82 -2.50 4.71
N LEU A 42 2.87 -3.31 4.61
CA LEU A 42 2.83 -4.76 4.50
C LEU A 42 2.29 -5.40 5.78
N GLU A 43 2.86 -5.04 6.94
CA GLU A 43 2.40 -5.56 8.24
C GLU A 43 0.92 -5.26 8.54
N ASN A 44 0.42 -4.12 8.08
CA ASN A 44 -0.97 -3.73 8.31
C ASN A 44 -1.93 -4.19 7.20
N CYS A 45 -1.42 -4.81 6.14
CA CYS A 45 -2.25 -5.29 5.05
C CYS A 45 -2.88 -6.63 5.42
N LYS A 46 -4.11 -6.62 5.93
CA LYS A 46 -4.88 -7.86 6.23
C LYS A 46 -5.14 -8.78 5.03
N PHE A 47 -4.90 -8.29 3.82
CA PHE A 47 -5.14 -9.02 2.58
C PHE A 47 -3.83 -9.50 1.93
N ASP A 48 -2.68 -9.21 2.53
CA ASP A 48 -1.35 -9.45 1.94
C ASP A 48 -1.27 -8.97 0.48
N ALA A 49 -2.01 -7.90 0.17
CA ALA A 49 -2.18 -7.41 -1.19
C ALA A 49 -0.95 -6.63 -1.69
N ILE A 50 -0.04 -6.27 -0.79
CA ILE A 50 1.14 -5.48 -1.10
C ILE A 50 2.29 -6.42 -1.45
N LYS A 51 2.63 -6.46 -2.74
CA LYS A 51 3.84 -7.12 -3.24
C LYS A 51 4.85 -6.04 -3.61
N VAL A 52 6.04 -6.14 -3.04
CA VAL A 52 7.20 -5.34 -3.43
C VAL A 52 7.98 -6.20 -4.41
N GLU A 53 7.76 -6.02 -5.69
CA GLU A 53 8.70 -6.46 -6.73
C GLU A 53 9.73 -5.37 -7.00
#